data_AF-A0A1Z9UEH5-F1
#
_entry.id   AF-A0A1Z9UEH5-F1
#
_cell.length_a   1.000
_cell.length_b   1.000
_cell.length_c   1.000
_cell.angle_alpha   90.00
_cell.angle_beta   90.00
_cell.angle_gamma   90.00
#
_symmetry.space_group_name_H-M   'P 1'
#
loop_
_entity.id
_entity.type
_entity.pdbx_description
1 polymer ?
#
loop_
_entity_poly.entity_id
_entity_poly.type
_entity_poly.pdbx_seq_one_letter_code
_entity_poly.pdbx_strand_id
1 'polypeptide(L)' 'MTIMTANGQTKGWSANIISLQLGQIVERDVRAVIVPSLGDMHALLGMSFLERLTFAQTGNELTIKKSVEKYSSGNR' A
#
# COMPACT_ATOMS: atom_id res chain seq x y z
N MET A 1 -17.33 5.16 5.81
CA MET A 1 -17.65 4.10 4.83
C MET A 1 -17.59 2.74 5.50
N THR A 2 -18.25 1.73 4.93
CA THR A 2 -18.16 0.35 5.41
C THR A 2 -17.02 -0.36 4.68
N ILE A 3 -16.12 -1.00 5.42
CA ILE A 3 -14.98 -1.75 4.90
C ILE A 3 -15.19 -3.24 5.19
N MET A 4 -14.91 -4.08 4.19
CA MET A 4 -14.88 -5.52 4.37
C MET A 4 -13.47 -5.94 4.79
N THR A 5 -13.38 -6.67 5.90
CA THR A 5 -12.14 -7.27 6.41
C THR A 5 -12.33 -8.78 6.59
N ALA A 6 -11.26 -9.50 6.93
CA ALA A 6 -11.36 -10.92 7.28
C ALA A 6 -12.26 -11.18 8.49
N ASN A 7 -12.39 -10.21 9.41
CA ASN A 7 -13.24 -10.29 10.60
C ASN A 7 -14.66 -9.77 10.34
N GLY A 8 -15.04 -9.56 9.07
CA GLY A 8 -16.33 -9.01 8.67
C GLY A 8 -16.31 -7.51 8.41
N GLN A 9 -17.48 -6.87 8.51
CA GLN A 9 -17.66 -5.45 8.19
C GLN A 9 -17.24 -4.55 9.34
N THR A 10 -16.61 -3.42 9.02
CA THR A 10 -16.23 -2.40 10.00
C THR A 10 -16.40 -0.99 9.43
N LYS A 11 -16.41 0.04 10.29
CA LYS A 11 -16.39 1.43 9.88
C LYS A 11 -14.97 1.87 9.56
N GLY A 12 -14.81 2.53 8.42
CA GLY A 12 -13.57 3.17 7.99
C GLY A 12 -13.77 4.61 7.55
N TRP A 13 -12.68 5.39 7.59
CA TRP A 13 -12.63 6.79 7.18
C TRP A 13 -11.57 6.97 6.11
N SER A 14 -11.90 7.70 5.04
CA SER A 14 -10.94 7.99 3.98
C SER A 14 -9.90 8.99 4.48
N ALA A 15 -8.64 8.74 4.15
CA ALA A 15 -7.55 9.65 4.38
C ALA A 15 -6.69 9.77 3.13
N ASN A 16 -5.96 10.88 3.03
CA ASN A 16 -4.89 11.05 2.06
C ASN A 16 -3.60 11.28 2.83
N ILE A 17 -2.59 10.45 2.55
CA ILE A 17 -1.27 10.56 3.13
C ILE A 17 -0.42 11.38 2.15
N ILE A 18 -0.02 12.57 2.57
CA ILE A 18 0.76 13.52 1.76
C ILE A 18 2.06 12.88 1.27
N SER A 19 2.76 12.16 2.15
CA SER A 19 3.95 11.40 1.81
C SER A 19 4.04 10.13 2.62
N LEU A 20 4.26 9.01 1.93
CA LEU A 20 4.54 7.71 2.53
C LEU A 20 5.95 7.30 2.12
N GLN A 21 6.79 7.03 3.12
CA GLN A 21 8.16 6.58 2.93
C GLN A 21 8.34 5.17 3.49
N LEU A 22 8.83 4.26 2.65
CA LEU A 22 9.24 2.90 3.03
C LEU A 22 10.70 2.71 2.61
N GLY A 23 11.63 2.88 3.56
CA GLY A 23 13.06 2.93 3.25
C GLY A 23 13.37 4.05 2.26
N GLN A 24 13.87 3.69 1.07
CA GLN A 24 14.17 4.63 -0.02
C GLN A 24 12.99 4.88 -0.98
N ILE A 25 11.87 4.17 -0.81
CA ILE A 25 10.68 4.31 -1.64
C ILE A 25 9.84 5.46 -1.07
N VAL A 26 9.59 6.50 -1.87
CA VAL A 26 8.77 7.64 -1.49
C VAL A 26 7.62 7.78 -2.47
N GLU A 27 6.40 7.69 -1.94
CA GLU A 27 5.15 7.88 -2.67
C GLU A 27 4.42 9.11 -2.11
N ARG A 28 3.74 9.86 -2.98
CA ARG A 28 2.99 11.06 -2.61
C ARG A 28 1.50 10.86 -2.85
N ASP A 29 0.70 11.61 -2.11
CA ASP A 29 -0.77 11.65 -2.26
C ASP A 29 -1.44 10.27 -2.20
N VAL A 30 -0.97 9.42 -1.27
CA VAL A 30 -1.41 8.03 -1.15
C VAL A 30 -2.78 7.96 -0.50
N ARG A 31 -3.74 7.35 -1.20
CA ARG A 31 -5.07 7.06 -0.64
C ARG A 31 -4.96 5.99 0.46
N ALA A 32 -5.58 6.26 1.60
CA ALA A 32 -5.59 5.38 2.75
C ALA A 32 -6.99 5.29 3.39
N VAL A 33 -7.16 4.31 4.27
CA VAL A 33 -8.35 4.14 5.09
C VAL A 33 -7.95 3.97 6.54
N ILE A 34 -8.50 4.80 7.43
CA ILE A 34 -8.37 4.66 8.87
C ILE A 34 -9.42 3.64 9.34
N VAL A 35 -8.98 2.57 10.00
CA VAL A 35 -9.85 1.50 10.52
C VAL A 35 -9.51 1.23 11.99
N PRO A 36 -10.22 1.84 12.96
CA PRO A 36 -9.94 1.69 14.39
C PRO A 36 -10.03 0.25 14.89
N SER A 37 -10.85 -0.60 14.25
CA SER A 37 -10.98 -2.01 14.61
C SER A 37 -9.77 -2.86 14.24
N LEU A 38 -8.78 -2.34 13.51
CA LEU A 38 -7.50 -3.03 13.29
C LEU A 38 -6.61 -3.03 14.54
N GLY A 39 -6.97 -2.26 15.58
CA GLY A 39 -6.31 -2.27 16.89
C GLY A 39 -4.82 -1.95 16.79
N ASP A 40 -4.00 -2.77 17.45
CA ASP A 40 -2.55 -2.56 17.59
C ASP A 40 -1.74 -2.85 16.31
N MET A 41 -2.38 -3.25 15.20
CA MET A 41 -1.69 -3.31 13.92
C MET A 41 -1.28 -1.90 13.48
N HIS A 42 0.02 -1.62 13.48
CA HIS A 42 0.58 -0.31 13.18
C HIS A 42 0.11 0.25 11.82
N ALA A 43 0.08 -0.57 10.76
CA ALA A 43 -0.47 -0.24 9.45
C ALA A 43 -0.58 -1.49 8.57
N LEU A 44 -1.47 -1.47 7.58
CA LEU A 44 -1.54 -2.47 6.51
C LEU A 44 -1.26 -1.81 5.16
N LEU A 45 -0.29 -2.36 4.42
CA LEU A 45 -0.06 -2.00 3.02
C LEU A 45 -0.94 -2.88 2.14
N GLY A 46 -1.99 -2.28 1.58
CA GLY A 46 -2.90 -2.96 0.66
C GLY A 46 -2.30 -3.13 -0.74
N MET A 47 -2.94 -3.99 -1.55
CA MET A 47 -2.51 -4.26 -2.94
C MET A 47 -2.44 -3.02 -3.80
N SER A 48 -3.35 -2.06 -3.60
CA SER A 48 -3.34 -0.78 -4.32
C SER A 48 -2.06 0.03 -4.11
N PHE A 49 -1.29 -0.23 -3.05
CA PHE A 49 0.05 0.30 -2.86
C PHE A 49 1.12 -0.65 -3.40
N LEU A 50 1.01 -1.94 -3.07
CA LEU A 50 2.01 -2.95 -3.41
C LEU A 50 2.14 -3.21 -4.92
N GLU A 51 1.11 -2.99 -5.72
CA GLU A 51 1.14 -3.13 -7.19
C GLU A 51 2.14 -2.18 -7.87
N ARG A 52 2.53 -1.08 -7.21
CA ARG A 52 3.57 -0.16 -7.70
C ARG A 52 4.98 -0.65 -7.44
N LEU A 53 5.13 -1.75 -6.70
CA LEU A 53 6.40 -2.29 -6.24
C LEU A 53 6.64 -3.67 -6.84
N THR A 54 7.90 -4.03 -7.00
CA THR A 54 8.27 -5.43 -7.19
C THR A 54 8.54 -6.03 -5.82
N PHE A 55 7.88 -7.13 -5.50
CA PHE A 55 8.12 -7.88 -4.27
C PHE A 55 8.44 -9.34 -4.57
N ALA A 56 9.32 -9.91 -3.76
CA ALA A 56 9.67 -11.32 -3.81
C ALA A 56 9.75 -11.85 -2.37
N GLN A 57 9.16 -13.02 -2.11
CA GLN A 57 9.24 -13.68 -0.83
C GLN A 57 10.16 -14.90 -0.94
N THR A 58 11.14 -15.02 -0.06
CA THR A 58 12.03 -16.17 0.05
C THR A 58 12.07 -16.62 1.51
N GLY A 59 11.45 -17.76 1.79
CA GLY A 59 11.24 -18.23 3.17
C GLY A 59 10.48 -17.19 4.00
N ASN A 60 11.14 -16.68 5.05
CA ASN A 60 10.61 -15.69 5.97
C ASN A 60 10.96 -14.25 5.59
N GLU A 61 11.65 -14.03 4.47
CA GLU A 61 12.05 -12.70 4.02
C GLU A 61 11.16 -12.20 2.89
N LEU A 62 10.72 -10.94 3.00
CA LEU A 62 10.04 -10.20 1.94
C LEU A 62 10.96 -9.10 1.42
N THR A 63 11.46 -9.25 0.19
CA THR A 63 12.23 -8.22 -0.50
C THR A 63 11.28 -7.31 -1.26
N ILE A 64 11.38 -5.99 -1.04
CA ILE A 64 10.58 -4.96 -1.72
C ILE A 64 11.51 -4.04 -2.50
N LYS A 65 11.19 -3.78 -3.77
CA LYS A 65 11.93 -2.90 -4.66
C LYS A 65 10.98 -1.97 -5.39
N LYS A 66 11.41 -0.74 -5.68
CA LYS A 66 10.67 0.15 -6.58
C LYS A 66 10.56 -0.53 -7.94
N SER A 67 9.34 -0.62 -8.49
CA SER A 67 9.18 -1.11 -9.85
C SER A 67 9.91 -0.14 -10.79
N VAL A 68 10.77 -0.66 -11.66
CA VAL A 68 11.35 0.18 -12.72
C VAL A 68 10.20 0.51 -13.65
N GLU A 69 9.78 1.76 -13.66
CA GLU A 69 8.84 2.26 -14.65
C GLU A 69 9.42 1.92 -16.02
N LYS A 70 8.83 0.94 -16.71
CA LYS A 70 9.16 0.70 -18.11
C LYS A 70 8.69 1.96 -18.80
N TYR A 71 9.62 2.84 -19.17
CA TYR A 71 9.35 3.86 -20.15
C TYR A 71 8.67 3.17 -21.33
N SER A 72 7.36 3.37 -21.46
CA SER A 72 6.64 3.05 -22.68
C SER A 72 7.30 3.89 -23.76
N SER A 73 8.14 3.21 -24.54
CA SER A 73 8.66 3.69 -25.80
C SER A 73 7.51 4.33 -26.57
N GLY A 74 7.78 5.52 -27.11
CA GLY A 74 6.76 6.41 -27.63
C GLY A 74 5.79 5.75 -28.60
N ASN A 75 4.58 6.32 -28.65
CA ASN A 75 3.79 6.28 -29.85
C ASN A 75 3.43 7.69 -30.26
N ARG A 76 3.51 7.90 -31.57
CA ARG A 76 3.43 9.16 -32.31
C ARG A 76 2.13 9.93 -32.07
#